data_AF-A0A7Z6XGC3-F1
#
_entry.id   AF-A0A7Z6XGC3-F1
#
_cell.length_a   1.000
_cell.length_b   1.000
_cell.length_c   1.000
_cell.angle_alpha   90.00
_cell.angle_beta   90.00
_cell.angle_gamma   90.00
#
_symmetry.space_group_name_H-M   'P 1'
#
loop_
_entity.id
_entity.type
_entity.pdbx_description
1 polymer ?
#
loop_
_entity_poly.entity_id
_entity_poly.type
_entity_poly.pdbx_seq_one_letter_code
_entity_poly.pdbx_strand_id
1 'polypeptide(L)'
;MTRGARLYFASGSGLRAVPLIDRDVSNLDAVMKLLSQGPSSAEQREGLTTLIQGVSGYAVTGDGPRVTVRLEGPYWAAERDQATGQLVCTLASFQSVREAEVRADDVEVTVRPGEGPTLGPLRCAEFLGR
;
A
#
# COMPACT_ATOMS: atom_id res chain seq x y z
N MET A 1 -17.08 4.46 -12.82
CA MET A 1 -15.92 3.76 -12.19
C MET A 1 -16.36 3.32 -10.81
N THR A 2 -16.32 2.02 -10.51
CA THR A 2 -16.64 1.52 -9.17
C THR A 2 -15.58 2.00 -8.18
N ARG A 3 -16.01 2.85 -7.23
CA ARG A 3 -15.18 3.33 -6.12
C ARG A 3 -15.02 2.17 -5.16
N GLY A 4 -13.84 1.56 -5.16
CA GLY A 4 -13.54 0.39 -4.34
C GLY A 4 -12.06 0.33 -4.03
N ALA A 5 -11.73 -0.03 -2.79
CA ALA A 5 -10.35 -0.12 -2.35
C ALA A 5 -9.67 -1.33 -3.01
N ARG A 6 -8.36 -1.24 -3.20
CA ARG A 6 -7.54 -2.29 -3.80
C ARG A 6 -6.30 -2.50 -2.95
N LEU A 7 -5.89 -3.75 -2.78
CA LEU A 7 -4.54 -4.09 -2.36
C LEU A 7 -3.68 -4.18 -3.62
N TYR A 8 -2.47 -3.63 -3.58
CA TYR A 8 -1.49 -3.84 -4.62
C TYR A 8 -0.54 -4.93 -4.14
N PHE A 9 -0.23 -5.88 -5.01
CA PHE A 9 0.74 -6.95 -4.76
C PHE A 9 1.82 -6.93 -5.84
N ALA A 10 3.01 -7.39 -5.49
CA ALA A 10 4.10 -7.55 -6.45
C ALA A 10 3.88 -8.79 -7.32
N SER A 11 4.39 -8.73 -8.54
CA SER A 11 4.41 -9.81 -9.52
C SER A 11 5.67 -9.70 -10.37
N GLY A 12 5.97 -10.74 -11.17
CA GLY A 12 7.11 -10.71 -12.10
C GLY A 12 7.06 -9.59 -13.16
N SER A 13 5.90 -8.95 -13.35
CA SER A 13 5.67 -7.85 -14.30
C SER A 13 5.41 -6.49 -13.63
N GLY A 14 5.63 -6.37 -12.31
CA GLY A 14 5.32 -5.14 -11.57
C GLY A 14 4.13 -5.28 -10.62
N LEU A 15 3.55 -4.14 -10.23
CA LEU A 15 2.44 -4.12 -9.27
C LEU A 15 1.11 -4.48 -9.94
N ARG A 16 0.36 -5.37 -9.30
CA ARG A 16 -1.00 -5.74 -9.72
C ARG A 16 -2.01 -5.37 -8.64
N ALA A 17 -3.09 -4.71 -9.05
CA ALA A 17 -4.17 -4.31 -8.16
C ALA A 17 -5.21 -5.42 -8.00
N VAL A 18 -5.49 -5.80 -6.76
CA VAL A 18 -6.51 -6.78 -6.38
C VAL A 18 -7.64 -6.06 -5.64
N PRO A 19 -8.88 -6.12 -6.14
CA PRO A 19 -10.04 -5.54 -5.45
C PRO A 19 -10.22 -6.09 -4.03
N LEU A 20 -10.43 -5.21 -3.06
CA LEU A 20 -10.92 -5.59 -1.72
C LEU A 20 -12.44 -5.78 -1.79
N ILE A 21 -12.86 -6.95 -2.25
CA ILE A 21 -14.28 -7.35 -2.30
C ILE A 21 -14.57 -8.19 -1.05
N ASP A 22 -15.74 -7.98 -0.44
CA ASP A 22 -16.25 -8.76 0.70
C ASP A 22 -15.36 -8.78 1.96
N ARG A 23 -14.40 -7.85 2.07
CA ARG A 23 -13.59 -7.65 3.28
C ARG A 23 -14.01 -6.38 3.98
N ASP A 24 -14.42 -6.52 5.23
CA ASP A 24 -14.75 -5.38 6.07
C ASP A 24 -13.46 -4.67 6.49
N VAL A 25 -13.10 -3.62 5.75
CA VAL A 25 -11.89 -2.82 5.97
C VAL A 25 -12.33 -1.41 6.31
N SER A 26 -12.34 -1.10 7.61
CA SER A 26 -12.89 0.15 8.12
C SER A 26 -11.84 1.24 8.35
N ASN A 27 -10.54 0.90 8.36
CA ASN A 27 -9.46 1.85 8.62
C ASN A 27 -8.12 1.45 7.96
N LEU A 28 -7.15 2.36 7.99
CA LEU A 28 -5.83 2.17 7.39
C LEU A 28 -5.03 1.03 8.07
N ASP A 29 -5.20 0.81 9.37
CA ASP A 29 -4.54 -0.29 10.09
C ASP A 29 -5.01 -1.66 9.60
N ALA A 30 -6.30 -1.82 9.32
CA ALA A 30 -6.87 -3.04 8.75
C ALA A 30 -6.34 -3.30 7.32
N VAL A 31 -6.18 -2.24 6.51
CA VAL A 31 -5.55 -2.35 5.18
C VAL A 31 -4.11 -2.83 5.30
N MET A 32 -3.32 -2.21 6.18
CA MET A 32 -1.92 -2.59 6.41
C MET A 32 -1.80 -4.04 6.87
N LYS A 33 -2.70 -4.48 7.76
CA LYS A 33 -2.75 -5.86 8.25
C LYS A 33 -3.06 -6.84 7.12
N LEU A 34 -4.00 -6.53 6.24
CA LEU A 34 -4.30 -7.38 5.08
C LEU A 34 -3.13 -7.42 4.09
N LEU A 35 -2.48 -6.28 3.85
CA LEU A 35 -1.32 -6.21 2.97
C LEU A 35 -0.14 -7.05 3.48
N SER A 36 0.09 -7.06 4.80
CA SER A 36 1.16 -7.85 5.43
C SER A 36 0.85 -9.34 5.54
N GLN A 37 -0.43 -9.72 5.63
CA GLN A 37 -0.87 -11.12 5.48
C GLN A 37 -0.61 -11.67 4.07
N GLY A 38 -0.57 -10.77 3.08
CA GLY A 38 -0.27 -11.10 1.70
C GLY A 38 -1.47 -11.61 0.89
N PRO A 39 -1.22 -12.00 -0.37
CA PRO A 39 -2.27 -12.44 -1.29
C PRO A 39 -2.90 -13.77 -0.85
N SER A 40 -4.13 -14.02 -1.30
CA SER A 40 -4.82 -15.31 -1.10
C SER A 40 -4.11 -16.45 -1.82
N SER A 41 -4.40 -17.71 -1.47
CA SER A 41 -3.82 -18.89 -2.17
C SER A 41 -4.19 -18.97 -3.66
N ALA A 42 -5.28 -18.30 -4.08
CA ALA A 42 -5.62 -18.18 -5.49
C ALA A 42 -4.72 -17.15 -6.19
N GLU A 43 -4.58 -15.97 -5.61
CA GLU A 43 -3.70 -14.89 -6.09
C GLU A 43 -2.22 -15.32 -6.11
N GLN A 44 -1.76 -16.07 -5.11
CA GLN A 44 -0.40 -16.62 -5.09
C GLN A 44 -0.14 -17.58 -6.26
N ARG A 45 -1.13 -18.40 -6.65
CA ARG A 45 -1.03 -19.27 -7.83
C ARG A 45 -0.97 -18.47 -9.14
N GLU A 46 -1.45 -17.24 -9.14
CA GLU A 46 -1.26 -16.29 -10.25
C GLU A 46 0.07 -15.53 -10.19
N GLY A 47 0.97 -15.91 -9.27
CA GLY A 47 2.30 -15.32 -9.14
C GLY A 47 2.33 -14.02 -8.34
N LEU A 48 1.28 -13.73 -7.56
CA LEU A 48 1.26 -12.55 -6.70
C LEU A 48 1.95 -12.82 -5.37
N THR A 49 2.73 -11.85 -4.92
CA THR A 49 3.41 -11.89 -3.63
C THR A 49 3.30 -10.54 -2.91
N THR A 50 3.50 -10.56 -1.60
CA THR A 50 3.69 -9.33 -0.83
C THR A 50 5.17 -9.15 -0.51
N LEU A 51 5.69 -7.96 -0.76
CA LEU A 51 7.03 -7.53 -0.35
C LEU A 51 7.02 -6.88 1.03
N ILE A 52 5.83 -6.68 1.61
CA ILE A 52 5.62 -6.11 2.94
C ILE A 52 5.55 -7.26 3.96
N GLN A 53 6.61 -8.07 4.02
CA GLN A 53 6.73 -9.17 4.98
C GLN A 53 7.48 -8.72 6.23
N GLY A 54 7.12 -9.28 7.39
CA GLY A 54 7.93 -9.14 8.61
C GLY A 54 7.99 -7.73 9.22
N VAL A 55 7.06 -6.84 8.89
CA VAL A 55 6.93 -5.54 9.58
C VAL A 55 6.59 -5.81 11.05
N SER A 56 7.54 -5.59 11.95
CA SER A 56 7.40 -5.89 13.39
C SER A 56 6.41 -4.97 14.11
N GLY A 57 6.16 -3.81 13.51
CA GLY A 57 5.18 -2.83 13.96
C GLY A 57 5.04 -1.70 12.95
N TYR A 58 3.88 -1.06 12.93
CA TYR A 58 3.63 0.12 12.12
C TYR A 58 2.60 1.02 12.79
N ALA A 59 2.62 2.30 12.42
CA ALA A 59 1.53 3.23 12.73
C ALA A 59 1.18 3.99 11.46
N VAL A 60 -0.11 4.01 11.11
CA VAL A 60 -0.58 4.67 9.88
C VAL A 60 -1.67 5.68 10.21
N THR A 61 -1.52 6.89 9.71
CA THR A 61 -2.51 7.97 9.88
C THR A 61 -2.84 8.59 8.55
N GLY A 62 -4.09 9.00 8.36
CA GLY A 62 -4.54 9.68 7.15
C GLY A 62 -5.39 10.89 7.49
N ASP A 63 -5.13 12.00 6.79
CA ASP A 63 -5.82 13.28 6.91
C ASP A 63 -6.03 13.88 5.52
N GLY A 64 -7.29 13.93 5.07
CA GLY A 64 -7.64 14.32 3.70
C GLY A 64 -6.81 13.55 2.66
N PRO A 65 -6.09 14.21 1.74
CA PRO A 65 -5.29 13.54 0.73
C PRO A 65 -3.93 13.02 1.24
N ARG A 66 -3.61 13.17 2.53
CA ARG A 66 -2.28 12.83 3.05
C ARG A 66 -2.32 11.58 3.92
N VAL A 67 -1.42 10.65 3.67
CA VAL A 67 -1.20 9.47 4.52
C VAL A 67 0.25 9.48 5.00
N THR A 68 0.46 9.23 6.29
CA THR A 68 1.79 8.97 6.85
C THR A 68 1.81 7.58 7.44
N VAL A 69 2.78 6.77 7.03
CA VAL A 69 3.05 5.46 7.61
C VAL A 69 4.41 5.47 8.27
N ARG A 70 4.45 5.10 9.55
CA ARG A 70 5.67 4.83 10.32
C ARG A 70 5.86 3.33 10.37
N LEU A 71 7.05 2.86 10.04
CA LEU A 71 7.42 1.45 10.10
C LEU A 71 8.41 1.26 11.25
N GLU A 72 8.25 0.20 12.02
CA GLU A 72 9.25 -0.22 12.98
C GLU A 72 10.29 -1.09 12.26
N GLY A 73 11.55 -0.84 12.59
CA GLY A 73 12.69 -1.55 12.02
C GLY A 73 13.16 -1.03 10.66
N PRO A 74 14.21 -1.67 10.13
CA PRO A 74 14.83 -1.26 8.88
C PRO A 74 13.94 -1.49 7.65
N TYR A 75 13.77 -0.46 6.81
CA TYR A 75 13.08 -0.57 5.54
C TYR A 75 14.07 -0.89 4.40
N TRP A 76 14.44 -2.16 4.31
CA TRP A 76 15.32 -2.71 3.27
C TRP A 76 14.60 -3.83 2.49
N ALA A 77 13.71 -3.48 1.57
CA ALA A 77 13.32 -4.44 0.54
C ALA A 77 14.39 -4.43 -0.56
N ALA A 78 14.89 -5.61 -0.96
CA ALA A 78 15.81 -5.77 -2.11
C ALA A 78 15.22 -5.19 -3.41
N GLU A 79 13.90 -5.03 -3.45
CA GLU A 79 13.11 -4.39 -4.51
C GLU A 79 12.44 -3.12 -3.97
N ARG A 80 13.25 -2.22 -3.42
CA ARG A 80 12.79 -1.03 -2.68
C ARG A 80 11.69 -0.25 -3.39
N ASP A 81 11.77 -0.13 -4.72
CA ASP A 81 10.78 0.58 -5.54
C ASP A 81 9.44 -0.18 -5.64
N GLN A 82 9.45 -1.50 -5.86
CA GLN A 82 8.19 -2.27 -5.89
C GLN A 82 7.57 -2.37 -4.50
N ALA A 83 8.35 -2.59 -3.44
CA ALA A 83 7.83 -2.62 -2.08
C ALA A 83 7.24 -1.25 -1.66
N THR A 84 7.93 -0.15 -2.01
CA THR A 84 7.43 1.20 -1.75
C THR A 84 6.15 1.44 -2.54
N GLY A 85 6.12 1.10 -3.82
CA GLY A 85 4.93 1.24 -4.65
C GLY A 85 3.76 0.40 -4.16
N GLN A 86 4.02 -0.83 -3.70
CA GLN A 86 3.01 -1.72 -3.12
C GLN A 86 2.31 -1.05 -1.94
N LEU A 87 3.09 -0.45 -1.04
CA LEU A 87 2.60 0.28 0.14
C LEU A 87 1.85 1.56 -0.26
N VAL A 88 2.47 2.41 -1.08
CA VAL A 88 1.93 3.71 -1.51
C VAL A 88 0.61 3.53 -2.26
N CYS A 89 0.56 2.62 -3.24
CA CYS A 89 -0.63 2.39 -4.04
C CYS A 89 -1.79 1.81 -3.25
N THR A 90 -1.51 0.91 -2.31
CA THR A 90 -2.53 0.34 -1.43
C THR A 90 -3.15 1.42 -0.53
N LEU A 91 -2.31 2.22 0.14
CA LEU A 91 -2.78 3.29 1.03
C LEU A 91 -3.54 4.38 0.27
N ALA A 92 -3.04 4.77 -0.91
CA ALA A 92 -3.71 5.72 -1.80
C ALA A 92 -5.08 5.22 -2.27
N SER A 93 -5.17 3.94 -2.64
CA SER A 93 -6.43 3.35 -3.07
C SER A 93 -7.46 3.31 -1.95
N PHE A 94 -7.06 3.05 -0.71
CA PHE A 94 -8.00 3.05 0.41
C PHE A 94 -8.41 4.48 0.81
N GLN A 95 -7.45 5.40 0.93
CA GLN A 95 -7.71 6.76 1.37
C GLN A 95 -8.68 7.50 0.42
N SER A 96 -8.55 7.30 -0.90
CA SER A 96 -9.48 7.88 -1.88
C SER A 96 -10.91 7.32 -1.87
N VAL A 97 -11.11 6.15 -1.25
CA VAL A 97 -12.45 5.61 -0.98
C VAL A 97 -13.00 6.20 0.31
N ARG A 98 -12.15 6.38 1.33
CA ARG A 98 -12.51 6.96 2.63
C ARG A 98 -12.86 8.45 2.52
N GLU A 99 -12.11 9.19 1.71
CA GLU A 99 -12.26 10.63 1.54
C GLU A 99 -13.03 10.94 0.25
N ALA A 100 -14.28 11.37 0.40
CA ALA A 100 -15.23 11.48 -0.72
C ALA A 100 -14.77 12.41 -1.86
N GLU A 101 -13.93 13.39 -1.57
CA GLU A 101 -13.45 14.40 -2.53
C GLU A 101 -12.02 14.15 -3.05
N VAL A 102 -11.35 13.09 -2.57
CA VAL A 102 -9.96 12.80 -2.92
C VAL A 102 -9.89 11.71 -3.99
N ARG A 103 -9.16 11.97 -5.07
CA ARG A 103 -8.84 10.95 -6.08
C ARG A 103 -7.63 10.14 -5.64
N ALA A 104 -7.55 8.87 -6.06
CA ALA A 104 -6.42 7.99 -5.74
C ALA A 104 -5.06 8.58 -6.17
N ASP A 105 -5.02 9.25 -7.33
CA ASP A 105 -3.80 9.87 -7.87
C ASP A 105 -3.38 11.15 -7.12
N ASP A 106 -4.29 11.73 -6.33
CA ASP A 106 -4.04 12.92 -5.50
C ASP A 106 -3.61 12.55 -4.08
N VAL A 107 -3.68 11.26 -3.70
CA VAL A 107 -3.23 10.83 -2.37
C VAL A 107 -1.71 10.82 -2.31
N GLU A 108 -1.19 11.55 -1.33
CA GLU A 108 0.23 11.66 -1.03
C GLU A 108 0.58 10.80 0.19
N VAL A 109 1.49 9.85 0.00
CA VAL A 109 1.93 8.93 1.05
C VAL A 109 3.36 9.26 1.47
N THR A 110 3.56 9.50 2.76
CA THR A 110 4.89 9.66 3.36
C THR A 110 5.24 8.40 4.16
N VAL A 111 6.35 7.75 3.82
CA VAL A 111 6.86 6.57 4.52
C VAL A 111 8.00 6.99 5.43
N ARG A 112 7.88 6.69 6.72
CA ARG A 112 8.90 6.94 7.75
C ARG A 112 9.43 5.60 8.27
N PRO A 113 10.56 5.13 7.74
CA PRO A 113 11.24 3.95 8.28
C PRO A 113 11.67 4.17 9.73
N GLY A 114 11.86 3.09 10.50
CA GLY A 114 12.46 3.15 11.83
C GLY A 114 13.94 3.51 11.76
N GLU A 115 14.60 3.15 10.66
CA GLU A 115 15.98 3.50 10.34
C GLU A 115 16.09 4.03 8.90
N GLY A 116 16.80 5.14 8.72
CA GLY A 116 17.04 5.76 7.41
C GLY A 116 16.14 6.98 7.11
N PRO A 117 16.22 7.53 5.89
CA PRO A 117 15.51 8.75 5.53
C PRO A 117 14.00 8.50 5.34
N THR A 118 13.22 9.54 5.61
CA THR A 118 11.80 9.59 5.22
C THR A 118 11.68 9.59 3.69
N LEU A 119 10.73 8.83 3.17
CA LEU A 119 10.43 8.76 1.73
C LEU A 119 9.10 9.49 1.46
N GLY A 120 9.10 10.37 0.47
CA GLY A 120 7.91 11.07 0.01
C GLY A 120 7.82 12.55 0.36
N PRO A 121 6.66 13.19 0.07
CA PRO A 121 5.40 12.57 -0.35
C PRO A 121 5.50 11.82 -1.69
N LEU A 122 4.91 10.63 -1.77
CA LEU A 122 4.87 9.76 -2.94
C LEU A 122 3.44 9.52 -3.39
N ARG A 123 3.21 9.42 -4.69
CA ARG A 123 1.92 9.10 -5.30
C ARG A 123 1.97 7.76 -6.00
N CYS A 124 0.83 7.06 -6.03
CA CYS A 124 0.76 5.74 -6.65
C CYS A 124 1.16 5.74 -8.14
N ALA A 125 0.83 6.82 -8.86
CA ALA A 125 1.15 6.97 -10.28
C ALA A 125 2.66 6.86 -10.59
N GLU A 126 3.54 7.14 -9.62
CA GLU A 126 4.99 7.00 -9.77
C GLU A 126 5.46 5.54 -9.92
N PHE A 127 4.58 4.58 -9.59
CA PHE A 127 4.89 3.14 -9.55
C PHE A 127 4.07 2.29 -10.53
N LEU A 128 3.06 2.85 -11.21
CA LEU A 128 2.13 2.10 -12.09
C LEU A 128 2.46 2.18 -13.60
N GLY A 129 3.69 2.52 -13.97
CA GLY A 129 4.07 2.69 -15.39
C GLY A 129 5.55 2.51 -15.69
N ARG A 130 6.23 1.63 -14.94
CA ARG A 130 7.65 1.31 -15.16
C ARG A 130 7.81 -0.09 -15.72
#